data_AF-A0A7C5IDM8-F1
#
_entry.id   AF-A0A7C5IDM8-F1
#
_cell.length_a   1.000
_cell.length_b   1.000
_cell.length_c   1.000
_cell.angle_alpha   90.00
_cell.angle_beta   90.00
_cell.angle_gamma   90.00
#
_symmetry.space_group_name_H-M   'P 1'
#
loop_
_entity.id
_entity.type
_entity.pdbx_description
1 polymer ?
#
loop_
_entity_poly.entity_id
_entity_poly.type
_entity_poly.pdbx_seq_one_letter_code
_entity_poly.pdbx_strand_id
1 'polypeptide(L)'
;NVKMVLVFGFMMVGLLGGQNRWPEWQPPVQSAEFPLGSFMQNLFYIAFAFSGWNAAVYAASEFRNPVRDVPRAMIIGCAIVGVLYLVVNWVFVANLTPEQCKVVFTYETARITLGHLIMKNLVGNLGATCMSILAIVAFVSAMSAMTFLGPRVYATMAKDGFLPRALQGSAGKPPVGAVLLQGAIALSLVFAYKLQEVLNNVGAILTLFSALTVFSLFWICFRRREFATPSSITLAAAFLYLLLSAVMLYFGFKKSPTLNLWVGISILAALIGYFLTRRRKAVNARPAPSEERLR
;
A
#
# COMPACT_ATOMS: atom_id res chain seq x y z
N ASN A 1 -21.22 -5.34 -4.78
CA ASN A 1 -20.02 -5.21 -3.92
C ASN A 1 -20.42 -4.59 -2.58
N VAL A 2 -20.45 -5.37 -1.49
CA VAL A 2 -20.87 -4.91 -0.15
C VAL A 2 -20.10 -3.67 0.31
N LYS A 3 -18.80 -3.59 -0.03
CA LYS A 3 -17.94 -2.42 0.26
C LYS A 3 -18.43 -1.12 -0.40
N MET A 4 -18.90 -1.21 -1.65
CA MET A 4 -19.43 -0.04 -2.36
C MET A 4 -20.73 0.43 -1.69
N VAL A 5 -21.63 -0.50 -1.35
CA VAL A 5 -22.87 -0.17 -0.64
C VAL A 5 -22.58 0.51 0.70
N LEU A 6 -21.58 0.03 1.43
CA LEU A 6 -21.13 0.64 2.69
C LEU A 6 -20.64 2.07 2.47
N VAL A 7 -19.75 2.30 1.51
CA VAL A 7 -19.20 3.64 1.23
C VAL A 7 -20.29 4.59 0.73
N PHE A 8 -21.11 4.17 -0.22
CA PHE A 8 -22.23 4.99 -0.72
C PHE A 8 -23.29 5.25 0.35
N GLY A 9 -23.65 4.25 1.15
CA GLY A 9 -24.57 4.42 2.27
C GLY A 9 -24.04 5.40 3.30
N PHE A 10 -22.77 5.28 3.69
CA PHE A 10 -22.11 6.22 4.59
C PHE A 10 -22.09 7.64 4.03
N MET A 11 -21.73 7.81 2.76
CA MET A 11 -21.75 9.12 2.09
C MET A 11 -23.16 9.72 2.06
N MET A 12 -24.19 8.94 1.71
CA MET A 12 -25.56 9.44 1.67
C MET A 12 -26.04 9.87 3.06
N VAL A 13 -25.79 9.08 4.10
CA VAL A 13 -26.16 9.46 5.47
C VAL A 13 -25.40 10.71 5.92
N GLY A 14 -24.10 10.78 5.64
CA GLY A 14 -23.27 11.94 5.97
C GLY A 14 -23.67 13.23 5.27
N LEU A 15 -24.05 13.14 3.99
CA LEU A 15 -24.47 14.29 3.17
C LEU A 15 -25.93 14.68 3.41
N LEU A 16 -26.83 13.77 3.76
CA LEU A 16 -28.24 14.10 3.99
C LEU A 16 -28.52 14.46 5.45
N GLY A 17 -27.84 13.82 6.39
CA GLY A 17 -28.02 14.04 7.83
C GLY A 17 -27.03 15.03 8.44
N GLY A 18 -25.92 15.32 7.75
CA GLY A 18 -24.87 16.20 8.26
C GLY A 18 -25.19 17.69 8.11
N GLN A 19 -24.48 18.52 8.88
CA GLN A 19 -24.66 19.98 8.81
C GLN A 19 -24.11 20.56 7.49
N ASN A 20 -23.25 19.83 6.76
CA ASN A 20 -22.65 20.17 5.45
C ASN A 20 -22.04 21.58 5.37
N ARG A 21 -21.83 22.24 6.50
CA ARG A 21 -21.26 23.58 6.55
C ARG A 21 -19.77 23.48 6.31
N TRP A 22 -19.25 24.56 5.72
CA TRP A 22 -17.81 24.74 5.67
C TRP A 22 -17.27 24.77 7.10
N PRO A 23 -16.15 24.08 7.37
CA PRO A 23 -15.62 24.03 8.72
C PRO A 23 -15.05 25.39 9.12
N GLU A 24 -15.49 25.90 10.25
CA GLU A 24 -15.06 27.21 10.79
C GLU A 24 -13.88 27.09 11.77
N TRP A 25 -13.44 25.86 12.05
CA TRP A 25 -12.36 25.62 13.01
C TRP A 25 -11.01 26.08 12.47
N GLN A 26 -10.24 26.76 13.32
CA GLN A 26 -8.89 27.18 13.01
C GLN A 26 -7.86 26.21 13.64
N PRO A 27 -6.70 26.02 13.01
CA PRO A 27 -5.65 25.20 13.59
C PRO A 27 -5.20 25.80 14.93
N PRO A 28 -5.07 24.96 15.99
CA PRO A 28 -4.71 25.44 17.34
C PRO A 28 -3.29 26.03 17.41
N VAL A 29 -2.44 25.75 16.42
CA VAL A 29 -1.12 26.37 16.26
C VAL A 29 -1.10 27.03 14.89
N GLN A 30 -1.19 28.36 14.86
CA GLN A 30 -0.91 29.14 13.66
C GLN A 30 0.61 29.32 13.56
N SER A 31 1.28 28.42 12.85
CA SER A 31 2.68 28.63 12.49
C SER A 31 2.77 29.62 11.32
N ALA A 32 3.71 30.57 11.40
CA ALA A 32 3.96 31.52 10.30
C ALA A 32 4.42 30.80 9.01
N GLU A 33 4.99 29.61 9.14
CA GLU A 33 5.46 28.77 8.04
C GLU A 33 4.57 27.53 7.85
N PHE A 34 4.46 27.09 6.59
CA PHE A 34 3.78 25.84 6.24
C PHE A 34 4.54 24.64 6.84
N PRO A 35 3.87 23.74 7.61
CA PRO A 35 4.53 22.63 8.28
C PRO A 35 4.87 21.49 7.30
N LEU A 36 5.81 21.75 6.38
CA LEU A 36 6.16 20.88 5.26
C LEU A 36 6.51 19.46 5.71
N GLY A 37 7.28 19.32 6.80
CA GLY A 37 7.67 18.00 7.31
C GLY A 37 6.48 17.15 7.78
N SER A 38 5.54 17.75 8.51
CA SER A 38 4.33 17.03 8.96
C SER A 38 3.39 16.74 7.79
N PHE A 39 3.28 17.65 6.84
CA PHE A 39 2.51 17.44 5.61
C PHE A 39 3.06 16.24 4.82
N MET A 40 4.38 16.19 4.57
CA MET A 40 5.01 15.10 3.83
C MET A 40 4.88 13.73 4.50
N GLN A 41 4.80 13.69 5.83
CA GLN A 41 4.55 12.45 6.57
C GLN A 41 3.10 11.97 6.43
N ASN A 42 2.14 12.89 6.49
CA ASN A 42 0.75 12.55 6.29
C ASN A 42 0.49 11.99 4.88
N LEU A 43 1.31 12.37 3.89
CA LEU A 43 1.26 11.78 2.55
C LEU A 43 1.56 10.27 2.54
N PHE A 44 2.29 9.71 3.51
CA PHE A 44 2.49 8.25 3.55
C PHE A 44 1.19 7.49 3.85
N TYR A 45 0.34 8.03 4.75
CA TYR A 45 -0.98 7.46 5.02
C TYR A 45 -1.89 7.55 3.79
N ILE A 46 -1.81 8.67 3.06
CA ILE A 46 -2.55 8.87 1.81
C ILE A 46 -2.05 7.91 0.74
N ALA A 47 -0.73 7.78 0.56
CA ALA A 47 -0.12 6.85 -0.39
C ALA A 47 -0.53 5.39 -0.09
N PHE A 48 -0.59 5.02 1.19
CA PHE A 48 -1.09 3.71 1.61
C PHE A 48 -2.58 3.54 1.25
N ALA A 49 -3.43 4.54 1.48
CA ALA A 49 -4.86 4.48 1.15
C ALA A 49 -5.15 4.37 -0.37
N PHE A 50 -4.26 4.90 -1.21
CA PHE A 50 -4.29 4.77 -2.67
C PHE A 50 -3.49 3.57 -3.21
N SER A 51 -2.96 2.72 -2.32
CA SER A 51 -2.27 1.50 -2.74
C SER A 51 -3.20 0.57 -3.53
N GLY A 52 -2.67 -0.08 -4.57
CA GLY A 52 -3.44 -0.94 -5.48
C GLY A 52 -3.88 -0.26 -6.78
N TRP A 53 -3.49 0.99 -7.02
CA TRP A 53 -3.71 1.72 -8.28
C TRP A 53 -3.18 0.97 -9.52
N ASN A 54 -2.20 0.09 -9.36
CA ASN A 54 -1.58 -0.72 -10.41
C ASN A 54 -2.27 -2.07 -10.67
N ALA A 55 -3.41 -2.36 -10.04
CA ALA A 55 -4.07 -3.66 -10.15
C ALA A 55 -4.47 -4.03 -11.59
N ALA A 56 -4.84 -3.06 -12.42
CA ALA A 56 -5.21 -3.29 -13.82
C ALA A 56 -4.05 -3.88 -14.66
N VAL A 57 -2.80 -3.64 -14.25
CA VAL A 57 -1.61 -4.19 -14.93
C VAL A 57 -1.57 -5.71 -14.79
N TYR A 58 -2.03 -6.28 -13.67
CA TYR A 58 -2.02 -7.73 -13.47
C TYR A 58 -2.98 -8.47 -14.40
N ALA A 59 -4.05 -7.81 -14.84
CA ALA A 59 -5.02 -8.34 -15.78
C ALA A 59 -4.77 -7.83 -17.22
N ALA A 60 -3.59 -7.26 -17.50
CA ALA A 60 -3.31 -6.64 -18.81
C ALA A 60 -3.56 -7.58 -19.99
N SER A 61 -3.30 -8.89 -19.84
CA SER A 61 -3.54 -9.90 -20.88
C SER A 61 -5.03 -10.16 -21.19
N GLU A 62 -5.94 -9.74 -20.31
CA GLU A 62 -7.39 -9.90 -20.50
C GLU A 62 -8.02 -8.70 -21.24
N PHE A 63 -7.29 -7.59 -21.39
CA PHE A 63 -7.77 -6.42 -22.13
C PHE A 63 -7.65 -6.63 -23.63
N ARG A 64 -8.68 -6.21 -24.37
CA ARG A 64 -8.67 -6.24 -25.85
C ARG A 64 -7.55 -5.39 -26.44
N ASN A 65 -7.28 -4.21 -25.88
CA ASN A 65 -6.14 -3.37 -26.25
C ASN A 65 -5.38 -2.90 -24.99
N PRO A 66 -4.41 -3.68 -24.50
CA PRO A 66 -3.73 -3.41 -23.24
C PRO A 66 -2.99 -2.07 -23.21
N VAL A 67 -2.37 -1.68 -24.34
CA VAL A 67 -1.59 -0.43 -24.46
C VAL A 67 -2.46 0.81 -24.23
N ARG A 68 -3.73 0.76 -24.64
CA ARG A 68 -4.67 1.87 -24.51
C ARG A 68 -5.56 1.76 -23.28
N ASP A 69 -6.08 0.57 -23.01
CA ASP A 69 -7.17 0.38 -22.06
C ASP A 69 -6.67 0.25 -20.62
N VAL A 70 -5.47 -0.32 -20.39
CA VAL A 70 -4.88 -0.42 -19.04
C VAL A 70 -4.58 0.95 -18.44
N PRO A 71 -3.87 1.88 -19.13
CA PRO A 71 -3.64 3.22 -18.57
C PRO A 71 -4.94 3.98 -18.29
N ARG A 72 -5.94 3.87 -19.17
CA ARG A 72 -7.25 4.50 -18.99
C ARG A 72 -7.98 3.94 -17.77
N ALA A 73 -8.01 2.61 -17.62
CA ALA A 73 -8.62 1.96 -16.46
C ALA A 73 -7.97 2.42 -15.15
N MET A 74 -6.64 2.56 -15.13
CA MET A 74 -5.90 3.05 -13.96
C MET A 74 -6.24 4.52 -13.65
N ILE A 75 -6.19 5.41 -14.64
CA ILE A 75 -6.47 6.85 -14.43
C ILE A 75 -7.93 7.06 -14.01
N ILE A 76 -8.88 6.46 -14.71
CA ILE A 76 -10.31 6.60 -14.40
C ILE A 76 -10.61 6.00 -13.03
N GLY A 77 -10.08 4.81 -12.73
CA GLY A 77 -10.24 4.17 -11.43
C GLY A 77 -9.70 5.04 -10.29
N CYS A 78 -8.47 5.55 -10.43
CA CYS A 78 -7.86 6.45 -9.46
C CYS A 78 -8.65 7.76 -9.29
N ALA A 79 -9.16 8.34 -10.38
CA ALA A 79 -9.96 9.56 -10.32
C ALA A 79 -11.28 9.35 -9.59
N ILE A 80 -12.00 8.25 -9.88
CA ILE A 80 -13.25 7.89 -9.19
C ILE A 80 -12.99 7.69 -7.70
N VAL A 81 -11.97 6.91 -7.33
CA VAL A 81 -11.59 6.69 -5.92
C VAL A 81 -11.19 8.00 -5.26
N GLY A 82 -10.46 8.87 -5.97
CA GLY A 82 -10.09 10.20 -5.49
C GLY A 82 -11.30 11.06 -5.13
N VAL A 83 -12.29 11.13 -6.01
CA VAL A 83 -13.55 11.85 -5.73
C VAL A 83 -14.28 11.24 -4.54
N LEU A 84 -14.40 9.91 -4.47
CA LEU A 84 -15.04 9.24 -3.34
C LEU A 84 -14.33 9.54 -2.02
N TYR A 85 -13.00 9.51 -2.00
CA TYR A 85 -12.21 9.84 -0.81
C TYR A 85 -12.39 11.31 -0.43
N LEU A 86 -12.43 12.24 -1.38
CA LEU A 86 -12.69 13.65 -1.10
C LEU A 86 -14.07 13.85 -0.45
N VAL A 87 -15.11 13.20 -0.97
CA VAL A 87 -16.46 13.27 -0.41
C VAL A 87 -16.51 12.68 1.00
N VAL A 88 -15.88 11.54 1.23
CA VAL A 88 -15.80 10.92 2.57
C VAL A 88 -15.04 11.82 3.55
N ASN A 89 -13.91 12.39 3.12
CA ASN A 89 -13.13 13.33 3.96
C ASN A 89 -13.91 14.61 4.24
N TRP A 90 -14.67 15.11 3.26
CA TRP A 90 -15.58 16.24 3.46
C TRP A 90 -16.62 15.94 4.53
N VAL A 91 -17.25 14.76 4.47
CA VAL A 91 -18.21 14.31 5.51
C VAL A 91 -17.55 14.26 6.89
N PHE A 92 -16.28 13.82 6.99
CA PHE A 92 -15.54 13.87 8.25
C PHE A 92 -15.34 15.30 8.76
N VAL A 93 -14.82 16.16 7.90
CA VAL A 93 -14.38 17.51 8.27
C VAL A 93 -15.56 18.47 8.51
N ALA A 94 -16.70 18.25 7.86
CA ALA A 94 -17.91 19.05 8.02
C ALA A 94 -18.76 18.66 9.26
N ASN A 95 -18.60 17.45 9.79
CA ASN A 95 -19.45 16.92 10.88
C ASN A 95 -18.70 16.59 12.18
N LEU A 96 -17.37 16.60 12.19
CA LEU A 96 -16.55 16.33 13.37
C LEU A 96 -15.67 17.52 13.72
N THR A 97 -15.48 17.75 15.03
CA THR A 97 -14.50 18.73 15.51
C THR A 97 -13.09 18.14 15.50
N PRO A 98 -12.03 18.97 15.46
CA PRO A 98 -10.65 18.50 15.56
C PRO A 98 -10.39 17.60 16.78
N GLU A 99 -11.05 17.88 17.91
CA GLU A 99 -10.97 17.10 19.14
C GLU A 99 -11.55 15.70 18.97
N GLN A 100 -12.69 15.58 18.30
CA GLN A 100 -13.28 14.27 17.99
C GLN A 100 -12.40 13.50 17.00
N CYS A 101 -11.79 14.18 16.04
CA CYS A 101 -10.84 13.58 15.10
C CYS A 101 -9.57 13.05 15.76
N LYS A 102 -9.22 13.50 16.98
CA LYS A 102 -8.07 12.95 17.73
C LYS A 102 -8.22 11.47 18.08
N VAL A 103 -9.42 10.90 17.97
CA VAL A 103 -9.66 9.45 18.14
C VAL A 103 -8.76 8.59 17.22
N VAL A 104 -8.35 9.14 16.07
CA VAL A 104 -7.46 8.46 15.11
C VAL A 104 -6.08 8.15 15.73
N PHE A 105 -5.66 8.93 16.73
CA PHE A 105 -4.42 8.73 17.48
C PHE A 105 -4.57 7.76 18.66
N THR A 106 -5.80 7.41 19.00
CA THR A 106 -6.11 6.55 20.15
C THR A 106 -6.90 5.31 19.75
N TYR A 107 -6.84 4.88 18.48
CA TYR A 107 -7.57 3.69 18.01
C TYR A 107 -7.30 2.43 18.85
N GLU A 108 -6.09 2.28 19.39
CA GLU A 108 -5.70 1.15 20.26
C GLU A 108 -6.49 1.10 21.58
N THR A 109 -6.79 2.27 22.15
CA THR A 109 -7.51 2.38 23.44
C THR A 109 -9.00 2.66 23.24
N ALA A 110 -9.33 3.59 22.36
CA ALA A 110 -10.71 4.02 22.10
C ALA A 110 -11.52 2.97 21.32
N ARG A 111 -10.87 2.19 20.44
CA ARG A 111 -11.51 1.14 19.61
C ARG A 111 -12.73 1.62 18.81
N ILE A 112 -12.78 2.91 18.51
CA ILE A 112 -13.89 3.58 17.82
C ILE A 112 -13.33 4.22 16.56
N THR A 113 -13.97 3.96 15.41
CA THR A 113 -13.59 4.57 14.12
C THR A 113 -14.23 5.94 13.94
N LEU A 114 -13.68 6.77 13.05
CA LEU A 114 -14.33 8.04 12.67
C LEU A 114 -15.75 7.84 12.12
N GLY A 115 -15.95 6.76 11.33
CA GLY A 115 -17.27 6.42 10.81
C GLY A 115 -18.28 6.11 11.92
N HIS A 116 -17.85 5.42 12.98
CA HIS A 116 -18.69 5.17 14.15
C HIS A 116 -19.12 6.48 14.83
N LEU A 117 -18.20 7.44 15.02
CA LEU A 117 -18.52 8.73 15.65
C LEU A 117 -19.56 9.51 14.84
N ILE A 118 -19.41 9.57 13.52
CA ILE A 118 -20.38 10.25 12.67
C ILE A 118 -21.75 9.58 12.75
N MET A 119 -21.78 8.26 12.60
CA MET A 119 -23.04 7.54 12.65
C MET A 119 -23.71 7.64 14.02
N LYS A 120 -22.93 7.74 15.10
CA LYS A 120 -23.43 8.04 16.44
C LYS A 120 -24.05 9.43 16.52
N ASN A 121 -23.39 10.44 15.97
CA ASN A 121 -23.87 11.83 16.02
C ASN A 121 -25.12 12.05 15.14
N LEU A 122 -25.20 11.38 13.99
CA LEU A 122 -26.28 11.59 13.01
C LEU A 122 -27.48 10.66 13.19
N VAL A 123 -27.24 9.39 13.54
CA VAL A 123 -28.28 8.32 13.56
C VAL A 123 -28.48 7.76 14.98
N GLY A 124 -27.56 8.05 15.90
CA GLY A 124 -27.57 7.52 17.26
C GLY A 124 -26.86 6.17 17.41
N ASN A 125 -27.03 5.53 18.57
CA ASN A 125 -26.27 4.34 18.95
C ASN A 125 -26.47 3.15 17.98
N LEU A 126 -27.66 2.98 17.41
CA LEU A 126 -27.93 1.92 16.44
C LEU A 126 -27.08 2.11 15.17
N GLY A 127 -27.03 3.32 14.61
CA GLY A 127 -26.21 3.62 13.44
C GLY A 127 -24.72 3.41 13.70
N ALA A 128 -24.26 3.79 14.89
CA ALA A 128 -22.88 3.59 15.33
C ALA A 128 -22.49 2.11 15.40
N THR A 129 -23.36 1.26 15.97
CA THR A 129 -23.15 -0.19 16.06
C THR A 129 -23.16 -0.84 14.67
N CYS A 130 -24.14 -0.50 13.83
CA CYS A 130 -24.20 -1.00 12.46
C CYS A 130 -22.93 -0.65 11.68
N MET A 131 -22.44 0.59 11.80
CA MET A 131 -21.22 1.03 11.13
C MET A 131 -19.98 0.26 11.60
N SER A 132 -19.85 0.03 12.91
CA SER A 132 -18.77 -0.79 13.45
C SER A 132 -18.80 -2.22 12.93
N ILE A 133 -19.97 -2.87 12.93
CA ILE A 133 -20.13 -4.24 12.41
C ILE A 133 -19.74 -4.29 10.93
N LEU A 134 -20.24 -3.35 10.13
CA LEU A 134 -19.92 -3.27 8.70
C LEU A 134 -18.42 -3.05 8.45
N ALA A 135 -17.77 -2.20 9.26
CA ALA A 135 -16.32 -2.00 9.18
C ALA A 135 -15.55 -3.28 9.54
N ILE A 136 -15.95 -4.01 10.58
CA ILE A 136 -15.35 -5.30 10.95
C ILE A 136 -15.48 -6.30 9.80
N VAL A 137 -16.67 -6.46 9.23
CA VAL A 137 -16.89 -7.35 8.07
C VAL A 137 -16.02 -6.95 6.89
N ALA A 138 -15.88 -5.65 6.62
CA ALA A 138 -15.02 -5.15 5.55
C ALA A 138 -13.55 -5.50 5.79
N PHE A 139 -13.04 -5.32 7.02
CA PHE A 139 -11.67 -5.69 7.41
C PHE A 139 -11.43 -7.19 7.33
N VAL A 140 -12.33 -8.02 7.86
CA VAL A 140 -12.23 -9.49 7.79
C VAL A 140 -12.18 -9.95 6.33
N SER A 141 -13.01 -9.39 5.45
CA SER A 141 -12.96 -9.73 4.02
C SER A 141 -11.63 -9.34 3.37
N ALA A 142 -11.09 -8.17 3.71
CA ALA A 142 -9.83 -7.69 3.15
C ALA A 142 -8.64 -8.52 3.65
N MET A 143 -8.60 -8.82 4.95
CA MET A 143 -7.60 -9.69 5.57
C MET A 143 -7.65 -11.08 4.98
N SER A 144 -8.84 -11.65 4.78
CA SER A 144 -9.00 -12.97 4.15
C SER A 144 -8.39 -12.99 2.75
N ALA A 145 -8.72 -12.02 1.89
CA ALA A 145 -8.17 -11.92 0.55
C ALA A 145 -6.63 -11.80 0.55
N MET A 146 -6.05 -10.99 1.44
CA MET A 146 -4.60 -10.78 1.53
C MET A 146 -3.86 -11.99 2.13
N THR A 147 -4.49 -12.74 3.03
CA THR A 147 -3.96 -14.01 3.54
C THR A 147 -3.92 -15.09 2.46
N PHE A 148 -4.83 -15.04 1.48
CA PHE A 148 -4.79 -15.95 0.33
C PHE A 148 -3.79 -15.52 -0.74
N LEU A 149 -3.75 -14.23 -1.09
CA LEU A 149 -2.96 -13.73 -2.21
C LEU A 149 -1.47 -13.51 -1.85
N GLY A 150 -1.19 -12.92 -0.68
CA GLY A 150 0.17 -12.55 -0.26
C GLY A 150 1.17 -13.72 -0.28
N PRO A 151 0.86 -14.88 0.33
CA PRO A 151 1.80 -16.00 0.40
C PRO A 151 2.16 -16.59 -0.97
N ARG A 152 1.32 -16.43 -1.98
CA ARG A 152 1.58 -16.93 -3.33
C ARG A 152 2.71 -16.16 -4.02
N VAL A 153 2.92 -14.89 -3.67
CA VAL A 153 4.05 -14.10 -4.17
C VAL A 153 5.36 -14.71 -3.65
N TYR A 154 5.46 -14.95 -2.34
CA TYR A 154 6.64 -15.57 -1.72
C TYR A 154 6.86 -17.01 -2.22
N ALA A 155 5.78 -17.78 -2.40
CA ALA A 155 5.87 -19.12 -2.95
C ALA A 155 6.43 -19.13 -4.38
N THR A 156 6.01 -18.17 -5.23
CA THR A 156 6.54 -18.01 -6.59
C THR A 156 8.01 -17.57 -6.55
N MET A 157 8.38 -16.63 -5.68
CA MET A 157 9.77 -16.23 -5.47
C MET A 157 10.65 -17.42 -5.01
N ALA A 158 10.11 -18.32 -4.17
CA ALA A 158 10.80 -19.54 -3.77
C ALA A 158 10.97 -20.54 -4.92
N LYS A 159 9.97 -20.67 -5.82
CA LYS A 159 10.08 -21.47 -7.06
C LYS A 159 11.19 -20.93 -7.96
N ASP A 160 11.28 -19.61 -8.09
CA ASP A 160 12.30 -18.92 -8.89
C ASP A 160 13.71 -18.97 -8.24
N GLY A 161 13.81 -19.55 -7.03
CA GLY A 161 15.06 -19.76 -6.31
C GLY A 161 15.50 -18.60 -5.41
N PHE A 162 14.68 -17.54 -5.28
CA PHE A 162 14.97 -16.36 -4.47
C PHE A 162 14.74 -16.54 -2.97
N LEU A 163 13.95 -17.54 -2.59
CA LEU A 163 13.63 -17.84 -1.20
C LEU A 163 13.89 -19.33 -0.87
N PRO A 164 13.92 -19.70 0.43
CA PRO A 164 14.06 -21.10 0.84
C PRO A 164 12.96 -21.99 0.23
N ARG A 165 13.32 -23.22 -0.16
CA ARG A 165 12.39 -24.20 -0.75
C ARG A 165 11.21 -24.53 0.16
N ALA A 166 11.35 -24.37 1.47
CA ALA A 166 10.27 -24.54 2.44
C ALA A 166 9.06 -23.61 2.19
N LEU A 167 9.26 -22.47 1.53
CA LEU A 167 8.19 -21.51 1.21
C LEU A 167 7.51 -21.78 -0.13
N GLN A 168 8.08 -22.66 -0.97
CA GLN A 168 7.66 -22.93 -2.35
C GLN A 168 6.25 -23.52 -2.44
N GLY A 169 5.86 -24.32 -1.42
CA GLY A 169 4.64 -25.11 -1.44
C GLY A 169 4.62 -26.19 -2.52
N SER A 170 3.56 -27.00 -2.53
CA SER A 170 3.33 -28.04 -3.54
C SER A 170 2.28 -27.57 -4.56
N ALA A 171 2.35 -28.08 -5.79
CA ALA A 171 1.34 -27.81 -6.80
C ALA A 171 -0.06 -28.26 -6.31
N GLY A 172 -1.08 -27.43 -6.55
CA GLY A 172 -2.46 -27.71 -6.13
C GLY A 172 -2.76 -27.57 -4.63
N LYS A 173 -1.76 -27.27 -3.79
CA LYS A 173 -1.94 -27.07 -2.34
C LYS A 173 -1.56 -25.64 -1.91
N PRO A 174 -2.19 -25.07 -0.87
CA PRO A 174 -1.75 -23.80 -0.31
C PRO A 174 -0.28 -23.88 0.16
N PRO A 175 0.54 -22.83 -0.07
CA PRO A 175 1.93 -22.81 0.39
C PRO A 175 1.99 -22.56 1.90
N VAL A 176 1.78 -23.61 2.70
CA VAL A 176 1.66 -23.51 4.17
C VAL A 176 2.84 -22.77 4.81
N GLY A 177 4.09 -23.04 4.39
CA GLY A 177 5.26 -22.35 4.90
C GLY A 177 5.24 -20.83 4.67
N ALA A 178 4.78 -20.39 3.49
CA ALA A 178 4.65 -18.97 3.18
C ALA A 178 3.48 -18.32 3.96
N VAL A 179 2.38 -19.04 4.16
CA VAL A 179 1.25 -18.57 4.98
C VAL A 179 1.66 -18.40 6.44
N LEU A 180 2.36 -19.39 7.00
CA LEU A 180 2.87 -19.34 8.38
C LEU A 180 3.88 -18.22 8.56
N LEU A 181 4.79 -18.02 7.60
CA LEU A 181 5.75 -16.91 7.64
C LEU A 181 5.04 -15.56 7.64
N GLN A 182 4.07 -15.36 6.74
CA GLN A 182 3.29 -14.12 6.69
C GLN A 182 2.52 -13.89 8.00
N GLY A 183 1.89 -14.94 8.53
CA GLY A 183 1.17 -14.89 9.81
C GLY A 183 2.08 -14.55 10.98
N ALA A 184 3.26 -15.18 11.05
CA ALA A 184 4.26 -14.90 12.08
C ALA A 184 4.72 -13.44 12.03
N ILE A 185 5.07 -12.92 10.84
CA ILE A 185 5.46 -11.52 10.67
C ILE A 185 4.30 -10.60 11.09
N ALA A 186 3.07 -10.88 10.63
CA ALA A 186 1.91 -10.08 10.98
C ALA A 186 1.66 -10.03 12.50
N LEU A 187 1.72 -11.18 13.18
CA LEU A 187 1.57 -11.26 14.64
C LEU A 187 2.70 -10.50 15.36
N SER A 188 3.95 -10.70 14.95
CA SER A 188 5.08 -9.96 15.52
C SER A 188 4.90 -8.45 15.39
N LEU A 189 4.43 -7.97 14.24
CA LEU A 189 4.19 -6.54 14.03
C LEU A 189 3.04 -6.00 14.88
N VAL A 190 1.97 -6.77 15.06
CA VAL A 190 0.82 -6.41 15.91
C VAL A 190 1.24 -6.25 17.39
N PHE A 191 2.16 -7.09 17.88
CA PHE A 191 2.64 -7.00 19.27
C PHE A 191 3.77 -5.98 19.47
N ALA A 192 4.59 -5.73 18.44
CA ALA A 192 5.77 -4.89 18.56
C ALA A 192 5.52 -3.40 18.29
N TYR A 193 4.53 -3.06 17.44
CA TYR A 193 4.38 -1.69 16.92
C TYR A 193 2.94 -1.19 17.00
N LYS A 194 2.81 0.12 17.16
CA LYS A 194 1.53 0.82 17.12
C LYS A 194 0.96 0.90 15.70
N LEU A 195 -0.36 0.97 15.56
CA LEU A 195 -1.01 0.99 14.24
C LEU A 195 -0.49 2.12 13.35
N GLN A 196 -0.34 3.33 13.92
CA GLN A 196 0.15 4.48 13.17
C GLN A 196 1.58 4.31 12.66
N GLU A 197 2.43 3.73 13.50
CA GLU A 197 3.82 3.46 13.15
C GLU A 197 3.90 2.41 12.03
N VAL A 198 3.11 1.33 12.13
CA VAL A 198 3.02 0.33 11.07
C VAL A 198 2.54 0.96 9.76
N LEU A 199 1.46 1.75 9.78
CA LEU A 199 0.92 2.39 8.58
C LEU A 199 1.92 3.35 7.93
N ASN A 200 2.60 4.18 8.73
CA ASN A 200 3.61 5.11 8.24
C ASN A 200 4.82 4.36 7.64
N ASN A 201 5.34 3.36 8.36
CA ASN A 201 6.52 2.61 7.91
C ASN A 201 6.23 1.78 6.66
N VAL A 202 5.08 1.10 6.62
CA VAL A 202 4.63 0.35 5.44
C VAL A 202 4.40 1.29 4.25
N GLY A 203 3.73 2.43 4.47
CA GLY A 203 3.52 3.45 3.43
C GLY A 203 4.85 3.94 2.82
N ALA A 204 5.86 4.19 3.65
CA ALA A 204 7.18 4.59 3.17
C ALA A 204 7.92 3.48 2.42
N ILE A 205 7.84 2.23 2.89
CA ILE A 205 8.42 1.08 2.19
C ILE A 205 7.77 0.94 0.80
N LEU A 206 6.44 1.03 0.71
CA LEU A 206 5.74 0.98 -0.58
C LEU A 206 6.19 2.11 -1.50
N THR A 207 6.29 3.34 -0.98
CA THR A 207 6.78 4.49 -1.76
C THR A 207 8.22 4.29 -2.23
N LEU A 208 9.10 3.75 -1.39
CA LEU A 208 10.49 3.45 -1.76
C LEU A 208 10.56 2.41 -2.89
N PHE A 209 9.90 1.26 -2.75
CA PHE A 209 9.93 0.21 -3.78
C PHE A 209 9.23 0.64 -5.06
N SER A 210 8.17 1.44 -4.96
CA SER A 210 7.53 2.04 -6.12
C SER A 210 8.46 3.04 -6.83
N ALA A 211 9.16 3.90 -6.07
CA ALA A 211 10.16 4.81 -6.62
C ALA A 211 11.31 4.06 -7.29
N LEU A 212 11.82 2.98 -6.69
CA LEU A 212 12.84 2.12 -7.32
C LEU A 212 12.33 1.46 -8.62
N THR A 213 11.06 1.07 -8.65
CA THR A 213 10.42 0.53 -9.85
C THR A 213 10.34 1.58 -10.95
N VAL A 214 9.95 2.82 -10.63
CA VAL A 214 9.93 3.92 -11.60
C VAL A 214 11.34 4.32 -12.03
N PHE A 215 12.32 4.29 -11.11
CA PHE A 215 13.73 4.52 -11.44
C PHE A 215 14.25 3.49 -12.45
N SER A 216 13.80 2.23 -12.35
CA SER A 216 14.17 1.18 -13.31
C SER A 216 13.76 1.51 -14.75
N LEU A 217 12.69 2.30 -14.95
CA LEU A 217 12.30 2.78 -16.28
C LEU A 217 13.40 3.64 -16.90
N PHE A 218 13.93 4.61 -16.15
CA PHE A 218 15.04 5.46 -16.61
C PHE A 218 16.28 4.60 -16.88
N TRP A 219 16.62 3.70 -15.97
CA TRP A 219 17.76 2.80 -16.14
C TRP A 219 17.67 1.96 -17.42
N ILE A 220 16.50 1.40 -17.72
CA ILE A 220 16.27 0.60 -18.94
C ILE A 220 16.34 1.50 -20.17
N CYS A 221 15.71 2.69 -20.14
CA CYS A 221 15.71 3.62 -21.27
C CYS A 221 17.13 4.10 -21.63
N PHE A 222 17.98 4.35 -20.63
CA PHE A 222 19.37 4.78 -20.86
C PHE A 222 20.28 3.63 -21.32
N ARG A 223 20.04 2.39 -20.87
CA ARG A 223 20.98 1.28 -21.05
C ARG A 223 20.61 0.29 -22.15
N ARG A 224 19.32 0.13 -22.46
CA ARG A 224 18.82 -0.81 -23.48
C ARG A 224 17.99 -0.07 -24.51
N ARG A 225 18.66 0.37 -25.59
CA ARG A 225 18.04 1.02 -26.77
C ARG A 225 17.09 0.12 -27.57
N GLU A 226 16.95 -1.15 -27.21
CA GLU A 226 16.12 -2.14 -27.90
C GLU A 226 14.62 -2.02 -27.61
N PHE A 227 14.22 -1.29 -26.57
CA PHE A 227 12.81 -1.06 -26.25
C PHE A 227 12.32 0.26 -26.84
N ALA A 228 11.06 0.29 -27.28
CA ALA A 228 10.41 1.51 -27.73
C ALA A 228 10.56 2.61 -26.65
N THR A 229 11.09 3.77 -27.05
CA THR A 229 11.31 4.87 -26.11
C THR A 229 9.95 5.36 -25.58
N PRO A 230 9.76 5.42 -24.26
CA PRO A 230 8.51 5.94 -23.70
C PRO A 230 8.32 7.40 -24.12
N SER A 231 7.06 7.83 -24.18
CA SER A 231 6.73 9.22 -24.54
C SER A 231 7.37 10.22 -23.55
N SER A 232 7.70 11.42 -24.03
CA SER A 232 8.28 12.48 -23.19
C SER A 232 7.39 12.82 -21.99
N ILE A 233 6.06 12.72 -22.15
CA ILE A 233 5.09 12.94 -21.07
C ILE A 233 5.23 11.86 -19.99
N THR A 234 5.41 10.59 -20.39
CA THR A 234 5.63 9.48 -19.44
C THR A 234 6.92 9.68 -18.64
N LEU A 235 8.00 10.13 -19.29
CA LEU A 235 9.26 10.42 -18.61
C LEU A 235 9.15 11.61 -17.65
N ALA A 236 8.45 12.68 -18.04
CA ALA A 236 8.19 13.82 -17.18
C ALA A 236 7.36 13.42 -15.94
N ALA A 237 6.30 12.63 -16.12
CA ALA A 237 5.48 12.11 -15.02
C ALA A 237 6.28 11.18 -14.09
N ALA A 238 7.12 10.32 -14.65
CA ALA A 238 8.00 9.44 -13.88
C ALA A 238 9.04 10.24 -13.07
N PHE A 239 9.60 11.31 -13.65
CA PHE A 239 10.55 12.18 -12.96
C PHE A 239 9.88 12.94 -11.80
N LEU A 240 8.68 13.49 -12.04
CA LEU A 240 7.89 14.15 -11.00
C LEU A 240 7.56 13.20 -9.85
N TYR A 241 7.16 11.97 -10.17
CA TYR A 241 6.89 10.94 -9.17
C TYR A 241 8.13 10.60 -8.33
N LEU A 242 9.30 10.46 -8.97
CA LEU A 242 10.57 10.23 -8.27
C LEU A 242 10.94 11.39 -7.36
N LEU A 243 10.78 12.63 -7.83
CA LEU A 243 11.06 13.83 -7.05
C LEU A 243 10.17 13.89 -5.79
N LEU A 244 8.85 13.71 -5.95
CA LEU A 244 7.91 13.73 -4.84
C LEU A 244 8.19 12.59 -3.85
N SER A 245 8.46 11.39 -4.35
CA SER A 245 8.82 10.24 -3.51
C SER A 245 10.11 10.48 -2.74
N ALA A 246 11.12 11.09 -3.37
CA ALA A 246 12.39 11.43 -2.72
C ALA A 246 12.20 12.47 -1.60
N VAL A 247 11.37 13.50 -1.83
CA VAL A 247 11.04 14.51 -0.81
C VAL A 247 10.30 13.87 0.36
N MET A 248 9.29 13.04 0.09
CA MET A 248 8.55 12.31 1.13
C MET A 248 9.50 11.45 1.97
N LEU A 249 10.36 10.65 1.33
CA LEU A 249 11.33 9.79 2.01
C LEU A 249 12.34 10.60 2.82
N TYR A 250 12.85 11.72 2.30
CA TYR A 250 13.75 12.60 3.04
C TYR A 250 13.14 13.08 4.36
N PHE A 251 11.91 13.60 4.32
CA PHE A 251 11.20 14.05 5.53
C PHE A 251 10.78 12.89 6.45
N GLY A 252 10.52 11.71 5.90
CA GLY A 252 10.29 10.49 6.67
C GLY A 252 11.53 10.08 7.47
N PHE A 253 12.68 9.95 6.78
CA PHE A 253 13.94 9.50 7.38
C PHE A 253 14.49 10.48 8.41
N LYS A 254 14.27 11.79 8.23
CA LYS A 254 14.75 12.82 9.16
C LYS A 254 14.04 12.76 10.52
N LYS A 255 12.75 12.40 10.57
CA LYS A 255 11.95 12.49 11.81
C LYS A 255 11.77 11.16 12.53
N SER A 256 11.88 10.02 11.82
CA SER A 256 11.53 8.72 12.37
C SER A 256 12.71 7.73 12.28
N PRO A 257 13.48 7.54 13.36
CA PRO A 257 14.56 6.53 13.41
C PRO A 257 14.07 5.10 13.15
N THR A 258 12.84 4.79 13.54
CA THR A 258 12.24 3.46 13.32
C THR A 258 11.98 3.18 11.84
N LEU A 259 11.62 4.20 11.06
CA LEU A 259 11.49 4.12 9.60
C LEU A 259 12.80 3.65 8.95
N ASN A 260 13.93 4.22 9.38
CA ASN A 260 15.25 3.89 8.86
C ASN A 260 15.58 2.41 9.09
N LEU A 261 15.24 1.87 10.27
CA LEU A 261 15.44 0.46 10.60
C LEU A 261 14.59 -0.44 9.71
N TRP A 262 13.31 -0.12 9.53
CA TRP A 262 12.40 -0.91 8.69
C TRP A 262 12.82 -0.93 7.22
N VAL A 263 13.22 0.22 6.68
CA VAL A 263 13.77 0.31 5.32
C VAL A 263 15.09 -0.47 5.23
N GLY A 264 15.98 -0.32 6.21
CA GLY A 264 17.25 -1.06 6.27
C GLY A 264 17.05 -2.57 6.28
N ILE A 265 16.13 -3.08 7.12
CA ILE A 265 15.77 -4.50 7.19
C ILE A 265 15.20 -4.97 5.84
N SER A 266 14.32 -4.17 5.22
CA SER A 266 13.72 -4.51 3.93
C SER A 266 14.76 -4.61 2.81
N ILE A 267 15.70 -3.65 2.76
CA ILE A 267 16.81 -3.66 1.80
C ILE A 267 17.74 -4.85 2.08
N LEU A 268 18.09 -5.11 3.34
CA LEU A 268 18.93 -6.23 3.72
C LEU A 268 18.30 -7.57 3.32
N ALA A 269 17.01 -7.76 3.58
CA ALA A 269 16.27 -8.94 3.17
C ALA A 269 16.27 -9.11 1.64
N ALA A 270 16.07 -8.02 0.89
CA ALA A 270 16.14 -8.04 -0.57
C ALA A 270 17.55 -8.40 -1.08
N LEU A 271 18.60 -7.84 -0.49
CA LEU A 271 20.00 -8.14 -0.84
C LEU A 271 20.36 -9.61 -0.52
N ILE A 272 20.00 -10.10 0.67
CA ILE A 272 20.21 -11.51 1.05
C ILE A 272 19.53 -12.43 0.04
N GLY A 273 18.26 -12.17 -0.29
CA GLY A 273 17.53 -12.91 -1.32
C GLY A 273 18.26 -12.89 -2.67
N TYR A 274 18.69 -11.71 -3.14
CA TYR A 274 19.42 -11.57 -4.40
C TYR A 274 20.74 -12.36 -4.42
N PHE A 275 21.58 -12.23 -3.39
CA PHE A 275 22.88 -12.91 -3.33
C PHE A 275 22.75 -14.43 -3.20
N LEU A 276 21.76 -14.93 -2.43
CA LEU A 276 21.47 -16.37 -2.34
C LEU A 276 21.05 -16.94 -3.69
N THR A 277 20.28 -16.19 -4.48
CA THR A 277 19.84 -16.60 -5.82
C THR A 277 20.98 -16.65 -6.82
N ARG A 278 21.82 -15.61 -6.83
CA ARG A 278 22.97 -15.52 -7.73
C ARG A 278 23.95 -16.69 -7.48
N ARG A 279 24.16 -17.06 -6.22
CA ARG A 279 24.98 -18.24 -5.85
C ARG A 279 24.36 -19.55 -6.36
N ARG A 280 23.04 -19.74 -6.28
CA ARG A 280 22.37 -20.96 -6.78
C ARG A 280 22.43 -21.09 -8.31
N LYS A 281 22.23 -19.99 -9.06
CA LYS A 281 22.39 -20.02 -10.53
C LYS A 281 23.84 -20.32 -10.94
N ALA A 282 24.84 -19.78 -10.22
CA ALA A 282 26.24 -20.08 -10.49
C ALA A 282 26.63 -21.54 -10.14
N VAL A 283 26.04 -22.13 -9.10
CA VAL A 283 26.29 -23.54 -8.72
C VAL A 283 25.63 -24.53 -9.69
N ASN A 284 24.41 -24.25 -10.14
CA ASN A 284 23.69 -25.10 -11.11
C ASN A 284 24.18 -24.94 -12.56
N ALA A 285 24.99 -23.91 -12.84
CA ALA A 285 25.60 -23.68 -14.15
C ALA A 285 26.97 -24.35 -14.33
N ARG A 286 27.39 -25.24 -13.42
CA ARG A 286 28.60 -26.06 -13.64
C ARG A 286 28.33 -27.00 -14.82
N PRO A 287 29.19 -27.01 -15.87
CA PRO A 287 29.01 -27.93 -16.99
C PRO A 287 29.10 -29.38 -16.49
N ALA A 288 28.24 -30.24 -17.03
CA ALA A 288 28.35 -31.68 -16.82
C ALA A 288 29.78 -32.13 -17.18
N PRO A 289 30.39 -33.06 -16.42
CA PRO A 289 31.69 -33.58 -16.79
C PRO A 289 31.60 -34.17 -18.20
N SER A 290 32.51 -33.74 -19.07
CA SER A 290 32.61 -34.21 -20.45
C SER A 290 32.63 -35.74 -20.47
N GLU A 291 31.70 -36.34 -21.21
CA GLU A 291 31.73 -37.75 -21.61
C GLU A 291 32.89 -38.01 -22.60
N GLU A 292 34.12 -37.68 -22.21
CA GLU A 292 35.32 -37.94 -22.99
C GLU A 292 36.25 -38.92 -22.25
N ARG A 293 35.62 -39.94 -21.67
CA ARG A 293 36.25 -41.21 -21.31
C ARG A 293 35.25 -42.30 -21.64
N LEU A 294 35.29 -42.77 -22.90
CA LEU A 294 34.88 -44.09 -23.38
C LEU A 294 34.70 -43.98 -24.90
N ARG A 295 35.82 -43.93 -25.63
CA ARG A 295 36.00 -44.47 -26.98
C ARG A 295 37.49 -44.46 -27.32
#